data_AF-A0A3D3P2I2-F1
#
_entry.id   AF-A0A3D3P2I2-F1
#
_cell.length_a   1.000
_cell.length_b   1.000
_cell.length_c   1.000
_cell.angle_alpha   90.00
_cell.angle_beta   90.00
_cell.angle_gamma   90.00
#
_symmetry.space_group_name_H-M   'P 1'
#
loop_
_entity.id
_entity.type
_entity.pdbx_description
1 polymer ?
#
loop_
_entity_poly.entity_id
_entity_poly.type
_entity_poly.pdbx_seq_one_letter_code
_entity_poly.pdbx_strand_id
1 'polypeptide(L)'
;ALTKRNDIPMCGVPHHAAQGYIAKLIKANKRVAIAEQTTEPQPGKIVEREIAQIISASTVDDLSLLDDTRHNYLAAVFLGGTTKKPCLGLACADHTTGEFTVSEFADQQQLEDELTRLSPSELLIPEDQAKELGGLPNSLPYDSYAFLSDQALNTLKDQFKVQSLDGFGCSGMTAALSAAGGALHYLTFQLRRNCDHLKALSVRNVADFVLIDSASQLNLDLVDSRSGKQHTLLGVLDRTSTPMGARKLRDWILHPLRDLSELTARLDLVDSLLSEPYLLTKLRDSLKKIRDIERTTGRLSQGSGNARDLKSLQVSLERIPDLKADLSSLPSADSDLKSQILDLVQEFPGLVETLQNALVDEPPAQLRDGGIIRDGHSEALDELRDASRSGKQWIAEMQASERARTGIDTLKIKFNNVFGYFIEITKAKADQAPDDYQRKQTMANAERFITPELKEVEGKVLGA
;
A
#
# COMPACT_ATOMS: atom_id res chain seq x y z
N ALA A 1 10.58 -13.67 -26.38
CA ALA A 1 10.12 -13.78 -27.77
C ALA A 1 8.61 -13.57 -27.77
N LEU A 2 8.08 -12.71 -28.67
CA LEU A 2 6.64 -12.55 -28.85
C LEU A 2 6.07 -13.87 -29.39
N THR A 3 5.09 -14.44 -28.69
CA THR A 3 4.36 -15.62 -29.17
C THR A 3 3.23 -15.15 -30.09
N LYS A 4 2.64 -16.07 -30.86
CA LYS A 4 1.47 -15.79 -31.70
C LYS A 4 0.41 -16.86 -31.45
N ARG A 5 -0.87 -16.47 -31.44
CA ARG A 5 -2.02 -17.38 -31.44
C ARG A 5 -3.02 -16.87 -32.47
N ASN A 6 -3.43 -17.72 -33.40
CA ASN A 6 -4.30 -17.34 -34.53
C ASN A 6 -3.79 -16.08 -35.26
N ASP A 7 -2.48 -16.03 -35.54
CA ASP A 7 -1.78 -14.89 -36.17
C ASP A 7 -1.79 -13.55 -35.41
N ILE A 8 -2.40 -13.50 -34.22
CA ILE A 8 -2.38 -12.32 -33.35
C ILE A 8 -1.11 -12.33 -32.50
N PRO A 9 -0.28 -11.26 -32.53
CA PRO A 9 0.87 -11.10 -31.64
C PRO A 9 0.44 -11.12 -30.17
N MET A 10 1.16 -11.89 -29.35
CA MET A 10 0.85 -12.07 -27.94
C MET A 10 2.13 -12.07 -27.09
N CYS A 11 2.02 -11.52 -25.89
CA CYS A 11 2.95 -11.76 -24.80
C CYS A 11 2.18 -11.88 -23.49
N GLY A 12 2.78 -12.52 -22.50
CA GLY A 12 2.20 -12.64 -21.17
C GLY A 12 3.28 -12.93 -20.15
N VAL A 13 2.97 -12.63 -18.90
CA VAL A 13 3.79 -12.96 -17.74
C VAL A 13 2.94 -13.79 -16.77
N PRO A 14 3.53 -14.73 -16.03
CA PRO A 14 2.80 -15.44 -14.99
C PRO A 14 2.29 -14.46 -13.92
N HIS A 15 1.04 -14.63 -13.47
CA HIS A 15 0.41 -13.75 -12.47
C HIS A 15 1.30 -13.52 -11.23
N HIS A 16 1.90 -14.59 -10.68
CA HIS A 16 2.77 -14.51 -9.51
C HIS A 16 4.07 -13.72 -9.71
N ALA A 17 4.44 -13.40 -10.95
CA ALA A 17 5.61 -12.62 -11.31
C ALA A 17 5.25 -11.22 -11.86
N ALA A 18 3.95 -10.90 -12.00
CA ALA A 18 3.48 -9.70 -12.69
C ALA A 18 3.98 -8.40 -12.03
N GLN A 19 4.08 -8.38 -10.71
CA GLN A 19 4.47 -7.21 -9.92
C GLN A 19 5.82 -6.61 -10.37
N GLY A 20 6.84 -7.45 -10.60
CA GLY A 20 8.14 -7.00 -11.08
C GLY A 20 8.14 -6.46 -12.53
N TYR A 21 7.14 -6.81 -13.35
CA TYR A 21 6.97 -6.24 -14.68
C TYR A 21 6.16 -4.95 -14.65
N ILE A 22 5.11 -4.89 -13.82
CA ILE A 22 4.35 -3.67 -13.56
C ILE A 22 5.30 -2.56 -13.11
N ALA A 23 6.18 -2.87 -12.15
CA ALA A 23 7.28 -2.00 -11.72
C ALA A 23 8.08 -1.35 -12.86
N LYS A 24 8.48 -2.16 -13.84
CA LYS A 24 9.27 -1.69 -14.99
C LYS A 24 8.44 -0.82 -15.93
N LEU A 25 7.16 -1.13 -16.11
CA LEU A 25 6.23 -0.35 -16.93
C LEU A 25 5.96 1.01 -16.30
N ILE A 26 5.73 1.07 -14.98
CA ILE A 26 5.54 2.34 -14.27
C ILE A 26 6.79 3.22 -14.39
N LYS A 27 7.99 2.67 -14.17
CA LYS A 27 9.26 3.40 -14.36
C LYS A 27 9.48 3.90 -15.79
N ALA A 28 8.81 3.29 -16.78
CA ALA A 28 8.81 3.72 -18.17
C ALA A 28 7.64 4.67 -18.51
N ASN A 29 6.99 5.26 -17.49
CA ASN A 29 5.82 6.14 -17.60
C ASN A 29 4.66 5.50 -18.39
N LYS A 30 4.42 4.20 -18.14
CA LYS A 30 3.27 3.47 -18.69
C LYS A 30 2.29 3.12 -17.58
N ARG A 31 1.00 3.32 -17.83
CA ARG A 31 -0.09 2.86 -16.98
C ARG A 31 -0.41 1.40 -17.30
N VAL A 32 -0.80 0.62 -16.28
CA VAL A 32 -1.13 -0.80 -16.43
C VAL A 32 -2.55 -1.06 -15.93
N ALA A 33 -3.47 -1.38 -16.84
CA ALA A 33 -4.80 -1.83 -16.48
C ALA A 33 -4.77 -3.32 -16.09
N ILE A 34 -5.27 -3.64 -14.90
CA ILE A 34 -5.41 -5.00 -14.40
C ILE A 34 -6.85 -5.45 -14.64
N ALA A 35 -7.02 -6.44 -15.52
CA ALA A 35 -8.32 -7.03 -15.83
C ALA A 35 -8.44 -8.40 -15.16
N GLU A 36 -9.43 -8.55 -14.29
CA GLU A 36 -9.68 -9.78 -13.52
C GLU A 36 -10.96 -10.48 -13.98
N GLN A 37 -11.08 -11.75 -13.64
CA GLN A 37 -12.29 -12.52 -13.87
C GLN A 37 -13.30 -12.21 -12.77
N THR A 38 -14.52 -11.84 -13.14
CA THR A 38 -15.60 -11.50 -12.18
C THR A 38 -16.55 -12.66 -11.93
N THR A 39 -16.53 -13.69 -12.77
CA THR A 39 -17.39 -14.87 -12.68
C THR A 39 -16.58 -16.16 -12.64
N GLU A 40 -17.13 -17.18 -11.97
CA GLU A 40 -16.49 -18.48 -11.89
C GLU A 40 -16.38 -19.16 -13.26
N PRO A 41 -15.23 -19.78 -13.58
CA PRO A 41 -15.02 -20.46 -14.84
C PRO A 41 -15.88 -21.72 -14.96
N GLN A 42 -16.82 -21.69 -15.90
CA GLN A 42 -17.63 -22.87 -16.28
C GLN A 42 -17.14 -23.45 -17.61
N PRO A 43 -17.03 -24.79 -17.74
CA PRO A 43 -16.64 -25.42 -19.00
C PRO A 43 -17.52 -24.98 -20.17
N GLY A 44 -16.91 -24.56 -21.27
CA GLY A 44 -17.60 -24.13 -22.49
C GLY A 44 -18.21 -22.73 -22.44
N LYS A 45 -18.14 -22.01 -21.31
CA LYS A 45 -18.58 -20.62 -21.19
C LYS A 45 -17.39 -19.67 -21.04
N ILE A 46 -17.50 -18.50 -21.65
CA ILE A 46 -16.52 -17.43 -21.49
C ILE A 46 -16.80 -16.74 -20.16
N VAL A 47 -15.77 -16.63 -19.31
CA VAL A 47 -15.83 -15.83 -18.09
C VAL A 47 -15.90 -14.35 -18.40
N GLU A 48 -16.71 -13.64 -17.62
CA GLU A 48 -16.76 -12.18 -17.61
C GLU A 48 -15.46 -11.61 -17.06
N ARG A 49 -15.03 -10.49 -17.62
CA ARG A 49 -13.80 -9.80 -17.24
C ARG A 49 -14.04 -8.32 -17.15
N GLU A 50 -13.52 -7.72 -16.11
CA GLU A 50 -13.59 -6.28 -15.89
C GLU A 50 -12.23 -5.73 -15.50
N ILE A 51 -12.00 -4.45 -15.78
CA ILE A 51 -10.83 -3.73 -15.27
C ILE A 51 -11.07 -3.50 -13.79
N ALA A 52 -10.34 -4.24 -12.95
CA ALA A 52 -10.40 -4.09 -11.50
C ALA A 52 -9.74 -2.78 -11.07
N GLN A 53 -8.59 -2.44 -11.67
CA GLN A 53 -7.82 -1.24 -11.33
C GLN A 53 -6.86 -0.85 -12.46
N ILE A 54 -6.43 0.41 -12.48
CA ILE A 54 -5.34 0.88 -13.33
C ILE A 54 -4.23 1.42 -12.43
N ILE A 55 -3.06 0.79 -12.55
CA ILE A 55 -1.86 1.20 -11.81
C ILE A 55 -1.14 2.27 -12.63
N SER A 56 -0.90 3.42 -12.00
CA SER A 56 -0.22 4.58 -12.56
C SER A 56 0.99 4.96 -11.69
N ALA A 57 1.78 5.96 -12.09
CA ALA A 57 2.94 6.36 -11.29
C ALA A 57 2.54 6.91 -9.91
N SER A 58 1.36 7.53 -9.81
CA SER A 58 0.85 8.14 -8.58
C SER A 58 0.09 7.19 -7.65
N THR A 59 -0.20 5.97 -8.12
CA THR A 59 -1.06 5.01 -7.40
C THR A 59 -0.37 3.68 -7.09
N VAL A 60 0.96 3.65 -7.22
CA VAL A 60 1.76 2.50 -6.83
C VAL A 60 1.71 2.31 -5.31
N ASP A 61 1.34 1.12 -4.87
CA ASP A 61 1.31 0.71 -3.47
C ASP A 61 2.43 -0.28 -3.10
N ASP A 62 3.19 -0.75 -4.08
CA ASP A 62 4.37 -1.58 -3.87
C ASP A 62 5.50 -0.77 -3.22
N LEU A 63 5.79 -1.08 -1.95
CA LEU A 63 6.86 -0.43 -1.18
C LEU A 63 8.24 -0.55 -1.82
N SER A 64 8.49 -1.54 -2.68
CA SER A 64 9.78 -1.67 -3.40
C SER A 64 9.95 -0.68 -4.55
N LEU A 65 8.86 -0.02 -4.97
CA LEU A 65 8.85 0.97 -6.03
C LEU A 65 8.76 2.39 -5.52
N LEU A 66 8.37 2.55 -4.27
CA LEU A 66 8.27 3.84 -3.60
C LEU A 66 9.60 4.16 -2.92
N ASP A 67 9.99 5.42 -3.03
CA ASP A 67 11.01 5.99 -2.13
C ASP A 67 10.31 6.25 -0.78
N ASP A 68 10.86 5.69 0.28
CA ASP A 68 10.29 5.74 1.64
C ASP A 68 10.48 7.11 2.31
N THR A 69 11.41 7.92 1.78
CA THR A 69 11.74 9.27 2.27
C THR A 69 10.96 10.40 1.62
N ARG A 70 10.08 10.11 0.64
CA ARG A 70 9.26 11.13 -0.03
C ARG A 70 7.82 10.67 -0.28
N HIS A 71 6.94 11.65 -0.44
CA HIS A 71 5.57 11.43 -0.89
C HIS A 71 5.50 11.02 -2.36
N ASN A 72 4.42 10.34 -2.74
CA ASN A 72 4.12 9.94 -4.12
C ASN A 72 2.88 10.66 -4.63
N TYR A 73 2.98 11.98 -4.78
CA TYR A 73 1.82 12.81 -5.10
C TYR A 73 1.29 12.58 -6.52
N LEU A 74 -0.04 12.49 -6.62
CA LEU A 74 -0.82 12.97 -7.76
C LEU A 74 -1.12 14.44 -7.53
N ALA A 75 -0.72 15.30 -8.45
CA ALA A 75 -1.12 16.70 -8.45
C ALA A 75 -2.17 16.97 -9.52
N ALA A 76 -3.01 17.98 -9.31
CA ALA A 76 -3.93 18.52 -10.29
C ALA A 76 -3.92 20.04 -10.21
N VAL A 77 -3.99 20.71 -11.36
CA VAL A 77 -4.03 22.17 -11.46
C VAL A 77 -5.28 22.61 -12.21
N PHE A 78 -5.89 23.69 -11.76
CA PHE A 78 -7.03 24.32 -12.41
C PHE A 78 -6.85 25.83 -12.47
N LEU A 79 -7.06 26.43 -13.64
CA LEU A 79 -7.11 27.88 -13.81
C LEU A 79 -8.54 28.38 -13.62
N GLY A 80 -8.81 29.00 -12.48
CA GLY A 80 -10.07 29.63 -12.15
C GLY A 80 -10.00 31.16 -12.12
N GLY A 81 -11.04 31.78 -11.56
CA GLY A 81 -11.14 33.24 -11.45
C GLY A 81 -11.62 33.91 -12.74
N THR A 82 -11.40 35.22 -12.82
CA THR A 82 -11.77 36.02 -14.00
C THR A 82 -10.54 36.30 -14.86
N THR A 83 -10.72 36.63 -16.13
CA THR A 83 -9.60 37.03 -17.00
C THR A 83 -8.78 38.21 -16.45
N LYS A 84 -9.37 39.06 -15.60
CA LYS A 84 -8.71 40.19 -14.94
C LYS A 84 -8.04 39.82 -13.60
N LYS A 85 -8.44 38.70 -12.99
CA LYS A 85 -7.95 38.18 -11.72
C LYS A 85 -7.94 36.65 -11.81
N PRO A 86 -6.96 36.06 -12.51
CA PRO A 86 -6.81 34.61 -12.56
C PRO A 86 -6.46 34.09 -11.17
N CYS A 87 -6.86 32.86 -10.89
CA CYS A 87 -6.49 32.12 -9.70
C CYS A 87 -6.11 30.70 -10.10
N LEU A 88 -4.93 30.25 -9.71
CA LEU A 88 -4.43 28.90 -10.00
C LEU A 88 -4.65 28.03 -8.77
N GLY A 89 -5.56 27.07 -8.89
CA GLY A 89 -5.76 26.05 -7.87
C GLY A 89 -4.80 24.89 -8.07
N LEU A 90 -4.22 24.40 -6.98
CA LEU A 90 -3.42 23.19 -6.90
C LEU A 90 -4.05 22.25 -5.89
N ALA A 91 -4.14 20.97 -6.24
CA ALA A 91 -4.48 19.91 -5.31
C ALA A 91 -3.44 18.81 -5.39
N CYS A 92 -3.04 18.26 -4.24
CA CYS A 92 -2.06 17.18 -4.15
C CYS A 92 -2.60 16.06 -3.27
N ALA A 93 -2.66 14.85 -3.82
CA ALA A 93 -3.08 13.66 -3.11
C ALA A 93 -1.95 12.62 -3.10
N ASP A 94 -1.59 12.10 -1.93
CA ASP A 94 -0.74 10.92 -1.81
C ASP A 94 -1.64 9.72 -1.52
N HIS A 95 -1.89 8.91 -2.56
CA HIS A 95 -2.73 7.73 -2.45
C HIS A 95 -2.15 6.69 -1.47
N THR A 96 -0.86 6.73 -1.17
CA THR A 96 -0.21 5.76 -0.29
C THR A 96 -0.37 6.10 1.19
N THR A 97 -0.47 7.38 1.55
CA THR A 97 -0.57 7.84 2.94
C THR A 97 -1.96 8.33 3.32
N GLY A 98 -2.77 8.72 2.34
CA GLY A 98 -4.07 9.34 2.58
C GLY A 98 -4.02 10.87 2.68
N GLU A 99 -2.85 11.49 2.47
CA GLU A 99 -2.71 12.94 2.49
C GLU A 99 -3.43 13.57 1.30
N PHE A 100 -4.19 14.64 1.56
CA PHE A 100 -4.85 15.43 0.53
C PHE A 100 -4.82 16.91 0.90
N THR A 101 -4.12 17.72 0.11
CA THR A 101 -3.92 19.15 0.36
C THR A 101 -4.33 19.99 -0.84
N VAL A 102 -4.75 21.24 -0.57
CA VAL A 102 -5.09 22.23 -1.59
C VAL A 102 -4.43 23.58 -1.31
N SER A 103 -4.15 24.32 -2.38
CA SER A 103 -3.56 25.66 -2.35
C SER A 103 -4.06 26.49 -3.53
N GLU A 104 -4.04 27.81 -3.38
CA GLU A 104 -4.30 28.75 -4.47
C GLU A 104 -3.11 29.71 -4.67
N PHE A 105 -2.84 30.03 -5.92
CA PHE A 105 -1.74 30.88 -6.34
C PHE A 105 -2.26 32.02 -7.22
N ALA A 106 -1.68 33.21 -7.03
CA ALA A 106 -2.05 34.40 -7.80
C ALA A 106 -1.35 34.46 -9.17
N ASP A 107 -0.22 33.76 -9.32
CA ASP A 107 0.59 33.77 -10.54
C ASP A 107 1.21 32.39 -10.83
N GLN A 108 1.55 32.21 -12.10
CA GLN A 108 2.08 30.96 -12.65
C GLN A 108 3.44 30.58 -12.06
N GLN A 109 4.29 31.57 -11.75
CA GLN A 109 5.64 31.32 -11.25
C GLN A 109 5.60 30.67 -9.87
N GLN A 110 4.76 31.16 -8.97
CA GLN A 110 4.60 30.56 -7.63
C GLN A 110 4.07 29.13 -7.70
N LEU A 111 3.14 28.85 -8.61
CA LEU A 111 2.65 27.50 -8.86
C LEU A 111 3.79 26.58 -9.36
N GLU A 112 4.60 27.04 -10.30
CA GLU A 112 5.73 26.27 -10.84
C GLU A 112 6.82 25.98 -9.80
N ASP A 113 7.11 26.96 -8.93
CA ASP A 113 8.02 26.77 -7.81
C ASP A 113 7.48 25.72 -6.81
N GLU A 114 6.17 25.73 -6.55
CA GLU A 114 5.55 24.73 -5.69
C GLU A 114 5.51 23.34 -6.33
N LEU A 115 5.15 23.24 -7.62
CA LEU A 115 5.19 21.97 -8.35
C LEU A 115 6.60 21.38 -8.39
N THR A 116 7.63 22.23 -8.49
CA THR A 116 9.03 21.79 -8.40
C THR A 116 9.32 21.22 -7.01
N ARG A 117 8.90 21.91 -5.96
CA ARG A 117 9.08 21.51 -4.55
C ARG A 117 8.43 20.16 -4.24
N LEU A 118 7.19 19.99 -4.69
CA LEU A 118 6.38 18.79 -4.48
C LEU A 118 6.83 17.63 -5.38
N SER A 119 7.32 17.95 -6.59
CA SER A 119 7.78 16.96 -7.58
C SER A 119 6.78 15.82 -7.78
N PRO A 120 5.53 16.11 -8.18
CA PRO A 120 4.49 15.10 -8.30
C PRO A 120 4.85 14.04 -9.34
N SER A 121 4.44 12.81 -9.05
CA SER A 121 4.65 11.67 -9.97
C SER A 121 3.76 11.72 -11.20
N GLU A 122 2.59 12.36 -11.08
CA GLU A 122 1.66 12.67 -12.16
C GLU A 122 1.03 14.04 -11.90
N LEU A 123 0.87 14.85 -12.94
CA LEU A 123 0.27 16.19 -12.86
C LEU A 123 -0.90 16.28 -13.84
N LEU A 124 -2.12 16.49 -13.34
CA LEU A 124 -3.33 16.62 -14.15
C LEU A 124 -3.65 18.08 -14.46
N ILE A 125 -4.16 18.33 -15.66
CA ILE A 125 -4.75 19.61 -16.06
C ILE A 125 -6.03 19.37 -16.87
N PRO A 126 -7.02 20.28 -16.87
CA PRO A 126 -8.17 20.21 -17.76
C PRO A 126 -7.76 20.27 -19.23
N GLU A 127 -8.36 19.42 -20.07
CA GLU A 127 -8.10 19.39 -21.52
C GLU A 127 -8.38 20.73 -22.20
N ASP A 128 -9.43 21.42 -21.81
CA ASP A 128 -9.82 22.74 -22.32
C ASP A 128 -8.89 23.89 -21.88
N GLN A 129 -8.10 23.70 -20.81
CA GLN A 129 -7.12 24.66 -20.29
C GLN A 129 -5.68 24.29 -20.65
N ALA A 130 -5.48 23.26 -21.48
CA ALA A 130 -4.15 22.75 -21.80
C ALA A 130 -3.25 23.78 -22.52
N LYS A 131 -3.81 24.81 -23.16
CA LYS A 131 -3.03 25.87 -23.80
C LYS A 131 -2.56 26.91 -22.79
N GLU A 132 -3.46 27.32 -21.88
CA GLU A 132 -3.24 28.29 -20.82
C GLU A 132 -2.27 27.74 -19.78
N LEU A 133 -2.38 26.46 -19.44
CA LEU A 133 -1.53 25.74 -18.50
C LEU A 133 -0.37 24.99 -19.17
N GLY A 134 -0.24 25.11 -20.50
CA GLY A 134 0.69 24.31 -21.32
C GLY A 134 2.18 24.52 -21.03
N GLY A 135 2.54 25.47 -20.18
CA GLY A 135 3.89 25.66 -19.65
C GLY A 135 4.29 24.63 -18.59
N LEU A 136 3.33 23.90 -18.01
CA LEU A 136 3.59 22.94 -16.93
C LEU A 136 4.18 21.63 -17.47
N PRO A 137 5.44 21.30 -17.12
CA PRO A 137 6.13 20.14 -17.66
C PRO A 137 5.48 18.83 -17.18
N ASN A 138 5.43 17.84 -18.07
CA ASN A 138 4.87 16.51 -17.79
C ASN A 138 3.40 16.50 -17.33
N SER A 139 2.65 17.56 -17.65
CA SER A 139 1.21 17.61 -17.41
C SER A 139 0.45 16.62 -18.30
N LEU A 140 -0.64 16.09 -17.76
CA LEU A 140 -1.52 15.11 -18.35
C LEU A 140 -2.91 15.75 -18.48
N PRO A 141 -3.33 16.11 -19.71
CA PRO A 141 -4.69 16.55 -19.95
C PRO A 141 -5.70 15.48 -19.51
N TYR A 142 -6.74 15.91 -18.80
CA TYR A 142 -7.84 15.07 -18.34
C TYR A 142 -9.19 15.78 -18.54
N ASP A 143 -10.27 15.00 -18.56
CA ASP A 143 -11.63 15.47 -18.86
C ASP A 143 -12.01 16.70 -18.02
N SER A 144 -12.20 17.84 -18.69
CA SER A 144 -12.53 19.12 -18.08
C SER A 144 -13.81 19.08 -17.25
N TYR A 145 -14.74 18.16 -17.55
CA TYR A 145 -15.96 17.97 -16.76
C TYR A 145 -15.63 17.68 -15.28
N ALA A 146 -14.57 16.92 -15.02
CA ALA A 146 -14.15 16.55 -13.65
C ALA A 146 -13.69 17.76 -12.80
N PHE A 147 -13.31 18.87 -13.46
CA PHE A 147 -12.83 20.08 -12.82
C PHE A 147 -13.89 21.17 -12.69
N LEU A 148 -15.08 20.98 -13.27
CA LEU A 148 -16.18 21.93 -13.12
C LEU A 148 -16.57 22.06 -11.65
N SER A 149 -16.70 23.29 -11.16
CA SER A 149 -16.91 23.59 -9.73
C SER A 149 -18.02 22.75 -9.10
N ASP A 150 -19.21 22.66 -9.71
CA ASP A 150 -20.32 21.89 -9.15
C ASP A 150 -20.00 20.39 -9.06
N GLN A 151 -19.37 19.83 -10.10
CA GLN A 151 -18.99 18.43 -10.14
C GLN A 151 -17.88 18.10 -9.14
N ALA A 152 -16.86 18.96 -9.06
CA ALA A 152 -15.76 18.85 -8.12
C ALA A 152 -16.26 18.91 -6.66
N LEU A 153 -17.12 19.89 -6.35
CA LEU A 153 -17.71 20.04 -5.01
C LEU A 153 -18.55 18.83 -4.63
N ASN A 154 -19.40 18.32 -5.52
CA ASN A 154 -20.20 17.12 -5.24
C ASN A 154 -19.30 15.91 -4.98
N THR A 155 -18.30 15.69 -5.84
CA THR A 155 -17.34 14.57 -5.71
C THR A 155 -16.61 14.62 -4.36
N LEU A 156 -16.15 15.80 -3.92
CA LEU A 156 -15.46 15.98 -2.64
C LEU A 156 -16.41 15.81 -1.44
N LYS A 157 -17.62 16.37 -1.52
CA LYS A 157 -18.64 16.24 -0.45
C LYS A 157 -19.06 14.79 -0.24
N ASP A 158 -19.24 14.03 -1.32
CA ASP A 158 -19.57 12.61 -1.26
C ASP A 158 -18.44 11.79 -0.65
N GLN A 159 -17.19 12.06 -1.05
CA GLN A 159 -16.00 11.40 -0.49
C GLN A 159 -15.83 11.65 1.00
N PHE A 160 -15.90 12.90 1.44
CA PHE A 160 -15.70 13.28 2.83
C PHE A 160 -16.96 13.12 3.69
N LYS A 161 -18.10 12.81 3.06
CA LYS A 161 -19.42 12.64 3.71
C LYS A 161 -19.86 13.89 4.48
N VAL A 162 -19.71 15.05 3.85
CA VAL A 162 -20.02 16.37 4.44
C VAL A 162 -20.97 17.18 3.56
N GLN A 163 -21.70 18.11 4.17
CA GLN A 163 -22.60 19.03 3.45
C GLN A 163 -21.87 20.26 2.87
N SER A 164 -20.77 20.67 3.51
CA SER A 164 -19.90 21.76 3.08
C SER A 164 -18.44 21.41 3.34
N LEU A 165 -17.54 22.00 2.54
CA LEU A 165 -16.08 21.90 2.68
C LEU A 165 -15.48 23.04 3.51
N ASP A 166 -16.30 23.99 3.99
CA ASP A 166 -15.84 25.13 4.80
C ASP A 166 -15.14 24.68 6.10
N GLY A 167 -15.56 23.54 6.66
CA GLY A 167 -14.95 22.96 7.87
C GLY A 167 -13.49 22.51 7.68
N PHE A 168 -13.03 22.39 6.43
CA PHE A 168 -11.64 22.10 6.08
C PHE A 168 -10.81 23.38 5.84
N GLY A 169 -11.38 24.56 6.08
CA GLY A 169 -10.73 25.85 5.80
C GLY A 169 -10.74 26.26 4.33
N CYS A 170 -11.45 25.51 3.47
CA CYS A 170 -11.44 25.71 2.01
C CYS A 170 -12.46 26.77 1.52
N SER A 171 -12.98 27.62 2.41
CA SER A 171 -14.04 28.55 2.06
C SER A 171 -13.57 29.56 1.02
N GLY A 172 -14.29 29.65 -0.10
CA GLY A 172 -13.95 30.55 -1.22
C GLY A 172 -12.82 30.06 -2.15
N MET A 173 -12.17 28.93 -1.84
CA MET A 173 -11.04 28.38 -2.61
C MET A 173 -11.51 27.59 -3.85
N THR A 174 -12.29 28.24 -4.72
CA THR A 174 -12.98 27.57 -5.83
C THR A 174 -12.02 26.93 -6.84
N ALA A 175 -10.87 27.55 -7.13
CA ALA A 175 -9.92 26.98 -8.07
C ALA A 175 -9.24 25.74 -7.48
N ALA A 176 -8.86 25.80 -6.21
CA ALA A 176 -8.27 24.67 -5.48
C ALA A 176 -9.24 23.49 -5.37
N LEU A 177 -10.51 23.77 -5.07
CA LEU A 177 -11.54 22.73 -4.97
C LEU A 177 -11.84 22.09 -6.33
N SER A 178 -11.84 22.86 -7.43
CA SER A 178 -11.92 22.33 -8.79
C SER A 178 -10.76 21.39 -9.11
N ALA A 179 -9.53 21.76 -8.76
CA ALA A 179 -8.36 20.90 -8.92
C ALA A 179 -8.47 19.62 -8.08
N ALA A 180 -8.92 19.72 -6.83
CA ALA A 180 -9.11 18.58 -5.94
C ALA A 180 -10.19 17.62 -6.44
N GLY A 181 -11.30 18.14 -6.94
CA GLY A 181 -12.33 17.34 -7.59
C GLY A 181 -11.80 16.57 -8.79
N GLY A 182 -11.01 17.23 -9.66
CA GLY A 182 -10.35 16.59 -10.80
C GLY A 182 -9.39 15.46 -10.38
N ALA A 183 -8.56 15.70 -9.36
CA ALA A 183 -7.63 14.69 -8.82
C ALA A 183 -8.38 13.47 -8.26
N LEU A 184 -9.40 13.70 -7.44
CA LEU A 184 -10.19 12.64 -6.83
C LEU A 184 -11.01 11.87 -7.87
N HIS A 185 -11.61 12.57 -8.84
CA HIS A 185 -12.33 11.94 -9.94
C HIS A 185 -11.40 11.05 -10.78
N TYR A 186 -10.18 11.50 -11.06
CA TYR A 186 -9.18 10.70 -11.76
C TYR A 186 -8.81 9.44 -10.97
N LEU A 187 -8.53 9.56 -9.67
CA LEU A 187 -8.22 8.39 -8.82
C LEU A 187 -9.38 7.38 -8.79
N THR A 188 -10.61 7.85 -8.59
CA THR A 188 -11.77 6.98 -8.38
C THR A 188 -12.32 6.41 -9.69
N PHE A 189 -12.50 7.23 -10.72
CA PHE A 189 -13.18 6.80 -11.96
C PHE A 189 -12.20 6.35 -13.04
N GLN A 190 -11.13 7.10 -13.29
CA GLN A 190 -10.17 6.75 -14.32
C GLN A 190 -9.25 5.62 -13.87
N LEU A 191 -8.71 5.71 -12.65
CA LEU A 191 -7.80 4.70 -12.12
C LEU A 191 -8.49 3.56 -11.36
N ARG A 192 -9.77 3.71 -11.03
CA ARG A 192 -10.57 2.72 -10.29
C ARG A 192 -9.92 2.33 -8.96
N ARG A 193 -9.32 3.31 -8.26
CA ARG A 193 -8.68 3.09 -6.97
C ARG A 193 -9.68 3.36 -5.84
N ASN A 194 -9.66 2.49 -4.84
CA ASN A 194 -10.34 2.79 -3.58
C ASN A 194 -9.64 4.00 -2.93
N CYS A 195 -10.42 5.01 -2.57
CA CYS A 195 -9.95 6.25 -1.94
C CYS A 195 -10.55 6.46 -0.55
N ASP A 196 -11.13 5.44 0.08
CA ASP A 196 -11.84 5.54 1.35
C ASP A 196 -10.95 6.09 2.48
N HIS A 197 -9.62 5.90 2.41
CA HIS A 197 -8.67 6.41 3.38
C HIS A 197 -8.33 7.90 3.21
N LEU A 198 -8.72 8.53 2.09
CA LEU A 198 -8.67 9.99 1.94
C LEU A 198 -9.82 10.61 2.76
N LYS A 199 -9.56 10.82 4.05
CA LYS A 199 -10.57 11.22 5.05
C LYS A 199 -10.70 12.72 5.28
N ALA A 200 -9.68 13.50 4.92
CA ALA A 200 -9.67 14.94 5.17
C ALA A 200 -9.00 15.67 4.02
N LEU A 201 -9.42 16.93 3.84
CA LEU A 201 -8.77 17.91 2.99
C LEU A 201 -8.10 18.95 3.90
N SER A 202 -6.91 19.40 3.52
CA SER A 202 -6.19 20.44 4.28
C SER A 202 -5.72 21.56 3.36
N VAL A 203 -5.77 22.79 3.85
CA VAL A 203 -5.28 23.96 3.12
C VAL A 203 -3.80 24.16 3.44
N ARG A 204 -2.97 24.26 2.40
CA ARG A 204 -1.58 24.73 2.52
C ARG A 204 -1.53 26.18 2.04
N ASN A 205 -1.44 27.13 2.99
CA ASN A 205 -1.26 28.53 2.63
C ASN A 205 0.22 28.81 2.38
N VAL A 206 0.52 29.28 1.16
CA VAL A 206 1.88 29.66 0.77
C VAL A 206 2.44 30.76 1.67
N ALA A 207 1.57 31.64 2.18
CA ALA A 207 1.95 32.76 3.05
C ALA A 207 2.53 32.32 4.40
N ASP A 208 2.26 31.09 4.84
CA ASP A 208 2.73 30.55 6.14
C ASP A 208 4.21 30.15 6.07
N PHE A 209 4.78 30.05 4.86
CA PHE A 209 6.14 29.56 4.63
C PHE A 209 7.03 30.59 3.93
N VAL A 210 8.34 30.44 4.13
CA VAL A 210 9.35 31.20 3.40
C VAL A 210 9.33 30.77 1.94
N LEU A 211 9.15 31.75 1.04
CA LEU A 211 9.22 31.51 -0.40
C LEU A 211 10.67 31.20 -0.79
N ILE A 212 10.88 30.00 -1.31
CA ILE A 212 12.16 29.58 -1.88
C ILE A 212 11.87 29.14 -3.32
N ASP A 213 12.33 29.92 -4.28
CA ASP A 213 12.18 29.58 -5.70
C ASP A 213 12.93 28.30 -6.07
N SER A 214 12.53 27.68 -7.18
CA SER A 214 13.10 26.43 -7.69
C SER A 214 14.62 26.50 -7.89
N ALA A 215 15.15 27.63 -8.38
CA ALA A 215 16.58 27.83 -8.59
C ALA A 215 17.36 27.84 -7.28
N SER A 216 16.83 28.49 -6.24
CA SER A 216 17.40 28.58 -4.90
C SER A 216 17.38 27.22 -4.22
N GLN A 217 16.29 26.44 -4.36
CA GLN A 217 16.24 25.08 -3.82
C GLN A 217 17.36 24.19 -4.38
N LEU A 218 17.62 24.29 -5.70
CA LEU A 218 18.69 23.56 -6.38
C LEU A 218 20.08 24.07 -5.99
N ASN A 219 20.27 25.39 -5.95
CA ASN A 219 21.58 25.99 -5.63
C ASN A 219 21.99 25.79 -4.18
N LEU A 220 21.03 25.65 -3.27
CA LEU A 220 21.25 25.31 -1.86
C LEU A 220 21.35 23.80 -1.63
N ASP A 221 21.20 22.97 -2.68
CA ASP A 221 21.18 21.51 -2.60
C ASP A 221 20.28 21.03 -1.44
N LEU A 222 19.04 21.55 -1.32
CA LEU A 222 18.22 21.32 -0.12
C LEU A 222 17.88 19.82 0.07
N VAL A 223 17.37 19.19 -0.98
CA VAL A 223 16.90 17.79 -0.95
C VAL A 223 17.46 16.94 -2.09
N ASP A 224 17.87 17.58 -3.18
CA ASP A 224 18.47 16.97 -4.36
C ASP A 224 19.75 17.72 -4.73
N SER A 225 20.77 16.97 -5.18
CA SER A 225 22.04 17.52 -5.66
C SER A 225 22.56 16.70 -6.83
N ARG A 226 23.23 17.38 -7.77
CA ARG A 226 23.94 16.70 -8.89
C ARG A 226 25.08 15.80 -8.42
N SER A 227 25.64 16.10 -7.25
CA SER A 227 26.73 15.32 -6.64
C SER A 227 26.23 14.08 -5.88
N GLY A 228 24.91 13.96 -5.67
CA GLY A 228 24.27 12.85 -4.96
C GLY A 228 23.57 13.31 -3.66
N LYS A 229 22.58 12.52 -3.23
CA LYS A 229 21.71 12.83 -2.06
C LYS A 229 22.50 13.06 -0.76
N GLN A 230 23.66 12.43 -0.58
CA GLN A 230 24.49 12.60 0.62
C GLN A 230 25.11 14.00 0.76
N HIS A 231 25.11 14.80 -0.33
CA HIS A 231 25.65 16.16 -0.34
C HIS A 231 24.57 17.24 -0.20
N THR A 232 23.33 16.84 0.11
CA THR A 232 22.21 17.77 0.33
C THR A 232 22.05 18.12 1.80
N LEU A 233 21.35 19.23 2.10
CA LEU A 233 20.97 19.55 3.47
C LEU A 233 20.18 18.41 4.12
N LEU A 234 19.23 17.82 3.39
CA LEU A 234 18.49 16.64 3.84
C LEU A 234 19.41 15.44 4.13
N GLY A 235 20.38 15.13 3.26
CA GLY A 235 21.30 14.02 3.48
C GLY A 235 22.15 14.16 4.74
N VAL A 236 22.49 15.40 5.11
CA VAL A 236 23.20 15.72 6.35
C VAL A 236 22.28 15.60 7.57
N LEU A 237 21.07 16.17 7.50
CA LEU A 237 20.16 16.28 8.64
C LEU A 237 19.32 15.02 8.91
N ASP A 238 19.00 14.23 7.89
CA ASP A 238 18.09 13.10 8.04
C ASP A 238 18.73 11.96 8.85
N ARG A 239 18.40 11.96 10.14
CA ARG A 239 18.68 10.90 11.11
C ARG A 239 17.38 10.45 11.77
N THR A 240 16.28 10.55 11.04
CA THR A 240 14.95 10.15 11.50
C THR A 240 14.91 8.63 11.73
N SER A 241 13.98 8.18 12.58
CA SER A 241 13.87 6.76 12.95
C SER A 241 12.75 6.03 12.21
N THR A 242 11.94 6.76 11.44
CA THR A 242 10.78 6.22 10.71
C THR A 242 10.70 6.84 9.31
N PRO A 243 10.20 6.12 8.30
CA PRO A 243 9.98 6.68 6.96
C PRO A 243 9.04 7.88 6.92
N MET A 244 7.96 7.85 7.70
CA MET A 244 7.05 9.00 7.84
C MET A 244 7.76 10.22 8.46
N GLY A 245 8.70 10.01 9.38
CA GLY A 245 9.56 11.07 9.91
C GLY A 245 10.49 11.66 8.84
N ALA A 246 11.09 10.82 7.99
CA ALA A 246 11.94 11.26 6.88
C ALA A 246 11.15 12.12 5.88
N ARG A 247 9.94 11.68 5.51
CA ARG A 247 9.01 12.45 4.66
C ARG A 247 8.68 13.81 5.29
N LYS A 248 8.35 13.82 6.58
CA LYS A 248 8.01 15.05 7.30
C LYS A 248 9.21 16.01 7.40
N LEU A 249 10.41 15.51 7.63
CA LEU A 249 11.63 16.32 7.64
C LEU A 249 11.92 16.93 6.27
N ARG A 250 11.78 16.14 5.20
CA ARG A 250 11.89 16.64 3.82
C ARG A 250 10.89 17.76 3.56
N ASP A 251 9.63 17.57 3.95
CA ASP A 251 8.58 18.58 3.84
C ASP A 251 8.94 19.86 4.62
N TRP A 252 9.45 19.76 5.85
CA TRP A 252 9.88 20.92 6.64
C TRP A 252 11.08 21.67 6.07
N ILE A 253 12.08 20.97 5.52
CA ILE A 253 13.22 21.61 4.85
C ILE A 253 12.73 22.44 3.65
N LEU A 254 11.75 21.91 2.94
CA LEU A 254 11.17 22.56 1.78
C LEU A 254 10.14 23.62 2.15
N HIS A 255 9.53 23.60 3.33
CA HIS A 255 8.55 24.59 3.74
C HIS A 255 8.94 25.20 5.09
N PRO A 256 9.98 26.07 5.14
CA PRO A 256 10.36 26.72 6.38
C PRO A 256 9.24 27.64 6.85
N LEU A 257 8.83 27.48 8.10
CA LEU A 257 7.75 28.28 8.70
C LEU A 257 8.13 29.75 8.83
N ARG A 258 7.11 30.62 8.78
CA ARG A 258 7.23 32.04 9.11
C ARG A 258 6.66 32.38 10.49
N ASP A 259 5.82 31.52 11.05
CA ASP A 259 5.25 31.73 12.37
C ASP A 259 6.30 31.54 13.46
N LEU A 260 6.67 32.62 14.13
CA LEU A 260 7.65 32.62 15.21
C LEU A 260 7.18 31.78 16.41
N SER A 261 5.88 31.75 16.70
CA SER A 261 5.33 30.98 17.82
C SER A 261 5.49 29.47 17.59
N GLU A 262 5.17 28.99 16.38
CA GLU A 262 5.36 27.59 16.02
C GLU A 262 6.85 27.21 15.98
N LEU A 263 7.70 28.09 15.44
CA LEU A 263 9.15 27.89 15.45
C LEU A 263 9.71 27.79 16.87
N THR A 264 9.30 28.68 17.77
CA THR A 264 9.74 28.68 19.17
C THR A 264 9.27 27.41 19.87
N ALA A 265 8.01 27.01 19.68
CA ALA A 265 7.49 25.77 20.27
C ALA A 265 8.24 24.52 19.80
N ARG A 266 8.67 24.46 18.52
CA ARG A 266 9.52 23.38 18.01
C ARG A 266 10.90 23.39 18.65
N LEU A 267 11.53 24.57 18.79
CA LEU A 267 12.85 24.72 19.40
C LEU A 267 12.82 24.36 20.89
N ASP A 268 11.80 24.80 21.63
CA ASP A 268 11.64 24.48 23.06
C ASP A 268 11.51 22.97 23.29
N LEU A 269 10.79 22.26 22.41
CA LEU A 269 10.68 20.80 22.49
C LEU A 269 12.02 20.11 22.15
N VAL A 270 12.77 20.63 21.17
CA VAL A 270 14.11 20.15 20.85
C VAL A 270 15.06 20.35 22.04
N ASP A 271 15.06 21.52 22.66
CA ASP A 271 15.89 21.82 23.83
C ASP A 271 15.53 20.91 25.01
N SER A 272 14.23 20.67 25.24
CA SER A 272 13.76 19.73 26.25
C SER A 272 14.29 18.30 26.00
N LEU A 273 14.25 17.83 24.75
CA LEU A 273 14.80 16.53 24.37
C LEU A 273 16.33 16.46 24.55
N LEU A 274 17.06 17.52 24.20
CA LEU A 274 18.51 17.58 24.34
C LEU A 274 18.96 17.65 25.82
N SER A 275 18.13 18.23 26.69
CA SER A 275 18.37 18.27 28.13
C SER A 275 18.26 16.89 28.80
N GLU A 276 17.59 15.93 28.16
CA GLU A 276 17.39 14.55 28.65
C GLU A 276 17.92 13.48 27.67
N PRO A 277 19.26 13.33 27.51
CA PRO A 277 19.84 12.44 26.50
C PRO A 277 19.42 10.97 26.61
N TYR A 278 19.22 10.48 27.84
CA TYR A 278 18.76 9.11 28.08
C TYR A 278 17.33 8.91 27.55
N LEU A 279 16.43 9.85 27.83
CA LEU A 279 15.05 9.81 27.38
C LEU A 279 14.95 9.96 25.86
N LEU A 280 15.73 10.87 25.27
CA LEU A 280 15.85 11.01 23.82
C LEU A 280 16.29 9.69 23.17
N THR A 281 17.26 8.98 23.75
CA THR A 281 17.70 7.67 23.24
C THR A 281 16.57 6.65 23.31
N LYS A 282 15.86 6.59 24.44
CA LYS A 282 14.72 5.67 24.62
C LYS A 282 13.59 5.95 23.64
N LEU A 283 13.22 7.22 23.45
CA LEU A 283 12.23 7.66 22.44
C LEU A 283 12.64 7.24 21.04
N ARG A 284 13.91 7.44 20.66
CA ARG A 284 14.43 7.02 19.34
C ARG A 284 14.36 5.50 19.17
N ASP A 285 14.69 4.73 20.20
CA ASP A 285 14.62 3.26 20.14
C ASP A 285 13.19 2.73 20.04
N SER A 286 12.23 3.40 20.68
CA SER A 286 10.79 3.15 20.49
C SER A 286 10.35 3.48 19.06
N LEU A 287 10.73 4.65 18.54
CA LEU A 287 10.41 5.08 17.18
C LEU A 287 11.00 4.15 16.11
N LYS A 288 12.23 3.63 16.27
CA LYS A 288 12.82 2.66 15.30
C LYS A 288 11.98 1.38 15.14
N LYS A 289 11.21 1.00 16.16
CA LYS A 289 10.33 -0.17 16.12
C LYS A 289 8.97 0.15 15.49
N ILE A 290 8.62 1.43 15.40
CA ILE A 290 7.46 1.92 14.68
C ILE A 290 7.82 1.96 13.19
N ARG A 291 7.20 1.10 12.40
CA ARG A 291 7.40 1.06 10.95
C ARG A 291 6.62 2.19 10.27
N ASP A 292 6.54 2.17 8.94
CA ASP A 292 5.76 3.14 8.18
C ASP A 292 4.25 2.90 8.35
N ILE A 293 3.69 3.37 9.47
CA ILE A 293 2.27 3.19 9.79
C ILE A 293 1.41 3.87 8.74
N GLU A 294 1.76 5.08 8.27
CA GLU A 294 0.97 5.82 7.27
C GLU A 294 0.70 4.98 6.01
N ARG A 295 1.75 4.44 5.40
CA ARG A 295 1.61 3.58 4.21
C ARG A 295 0.98 2.23 4.51
N THR A 296 1.26 1.68 5.69
CA THR A 296 0.66 0.41 6.15
C THR A 296 -0.86 0.56 6.26
N THR A 297 -1.34 1.63 6.90
CA THR A 297 -2.77 1.92 7.02
C THR A 297 -3.41 2.20 5.66
N GLY A 298 -2.73 2.95 4.78
CA GLY A 298 -3.21 3.19 3.42
C GLY A 298 -3.47 1.89 2.66
N ARG A 299 -2.50 0.96 2.65
CA ARG A 299 -2.65 -0.35 2.00
C ARG A 299 -3.75 -1.22 2.61
N LEU A 300 -3.84 -1.25 3.95
CA LEU A 300 -4.88 -2.01 4.64
C LEU A 300 -6.28 -1.48 4.31
N SER A 301 -6.47 -0.17 4.29
CA SER A 301 -7.75 0.45 3.92
C SER A 301 -8.13 0.23 2.46
N GLN A 302 -7.16 0.15 1.56
CA GLN A 302 -7.39 -0.09 0.13
C GLN A 302 -7.61 -1.56 -0.23
N GLY A 303 -7.45 -2.49 0.71
CA GLY A 303 -7.54 -3.93 0.46
C GLY A 303 -6.32 -4.56 -0.22
N SER A 304 -5.24 -3.79 -0.44
CA SER A 304 -3.96 -4.30 -0.97
C SER A 304 -2.96 -4.70 0.13
N GLY A 305 -3.34 -4.52 1.40
CA GLY A 305 -2.61 -5.01 2.57
C GLY A 305 -2.68 -6.53 2.75
N ASN A 306 -1.73 -7.09 3.49
CA ASN A 306 -1.64 -8.51 3.81
C ASN A 306 -1.43 -8.75 5.32
N ALA A 307 -1.31 -10.01 5.73
CA ALA A 307 -1.13 -10.38 7.12
C ALA A 307 0.16 -9.83 7.77
N ARG A 308 1.23 -9.62 6.99
CA ARG A 308 2.45 -8.98 7.48
C ARG A 308 2.26 -7.48 7.71
N ASP A 309 1.38 -6.83 6.96
CA ASP A 309 1.02 -5.44 7.19
C ASP A 309 0.24 -5.30 8.50
N LEU A 310 -0.73 -6.19 8.75
CA LEU A 310 -1.43 -6.25 10.05
C LEU A 310 -0.45 -6.52 11.21
N LYS A 311 0.50 -7.44 11.03
CA LYS A 311 1.53 -7.71 12.04
C LYS A 311 2.44 -6.50 12.27
N SER A 312 2.83 -5.82 11.20
CA SER A 312 3.63 -4.59 11.23
C SER A 312 2.89 -3.48 12.00
N LEU A 313 1.59 -3.33 11.75
CA LEU A 313 0.73 -2.40 12.47
C LEU A 313 0.65 -2.75 13.96
N GLN A 314 0.37 -4.01 14.31
CA GLN A 314 0.34 -4.50 15.69
C GLN A 314 1.64 -4.14 16.43
N VAL A 315 2.80 -4.53 15.89
CA VAL A 315 4.12 -4.29 16.51
C VAL A 315 4.40 -2.80 16.69
N SER A 316 3.93 -1.96 15.77
CA SER A 316 4.12 -0.51 15.86
C SER A 316 3.21 0.10 16.94
N LEU A 317 1.93 -0.31 16.99
CA LEU A 317 0.95 0.17 17.97
C LEU A 317 1.31 -0.25 19.41
N GLU A 318 1.93 -1.41 19.60
CA GLU A 318 2.46 -1.86 20.89
C GLU A 318 3.47 -0.91 21.52
N ARG A 319 4.17 -0.10 20.72
CA ARG A 319 5.22 0.82 21.20
C ARG A 319 4.67 2.19 21.59
N ILE A 320 3.42 2.48 21.24
CA ILE A 320 2.80 3.78 21.48
C ILE A 320 2.66 4.08 22.98
N PRO A 321 2.24 3.15 23.86
CA PRO A 321 2.17 3.42 25.30
C PRO A 321 3.53 3.79 25.89
N ASP A 322 4.59 3.03 25.58
CA ASP A 322 5.96 3.31 26.03
C ASP A 322 6.44 4.69 25.52
N LEU A 323 6.21 4.97 24.23
CA LEU A 323 6.56 6.25 23.60
C LEU A 323 5.83 7.42 24.29
N LYS A 324 4.53 7.26 24.60
CA LYS A 324 3.71 8.27 25.26
C LYS A 324 4.16 8.52 26.70
N ALA A 325 4.48 7.46 27.44
CA ALA A 325 5.01 7.55 28.80
C ALA A 325 6.37 8.27 28.83
N ASP A 326 7.26 7.93 27.89
CA ASP A 326 8.55 8.58 27.75
C ASP A 326 8.40 10.06 27.38
N LEU A 327 7.55 10.38 26.41
CA LEU A 327 7.29 11.76 26.02
C LEU A 327 6.71 12.57 27.18
N SER A 328 5.79 11.99 27.95
CA SER A 328 5.19 12.62 29.13
C SER A 328 6.22 12.96 30.20
N SER A 329 7.27 12.13 30.33
CA SER A 329 8.34 12.27 31.32
C SER A 329 9.35 13.37 31.01
N LEU A 330 9.31 13.95 29.80
CA LEU A 330 10.16 15.11 29.50
C LEU A 330 9.87 16.27 30.45
N PRO A 331 10.87 17.07 30.84
CA PRO A 331 10.64 18.29 31.59
C PRO A 331 9.58 19.14 30.90
N SER A 332 8.63 19.65 31.68
CA SER A 332 7.70 20.64 31.16
C SER A 332 8.47 21.95 30.97
N ALA A 333 8.98 22.18 29.77
CA ALA A 333 8.94 23.53 29.25
C ALA A 333 7.45 23.91 29.14
N ASP A 334 7.09 25.18 29.29
CA ASP A 334 5.74 25.69 29.03
C ASP A 334 5.31 25.53 27.54
N SER A 335 5.83 24.53 26.82
CA SER A 335 5.59 24.28 25.40
C SER A 335 4.24 23.60 25.21
N ASP A 336 3.31 24.34 24.62
CA ASP A 336 2.01 23.88 24.14
C ASP A 336 2.15 22.63 23.23
N LEU A 337 3.22 22.57 22.42
CA LEU A 337 3.44 21.49 21.45
C LEU A 337 3.58 20.09 22.07
N LYS A 338 4.24 19.94 23.22
CA LYS A 338 4.33 18.64 23.92
C LYS A 338 2.94 18.12 24.27
N SER A 339 2.09 18.98 24.84
CA SER A 339 0.72 18.61 25.23
C SER A 339 -0.10 18.24 24.00
N GLN A 340 -0.03 19.04 22.93
CA GLN A 340 -0.72 18.77 21.68
C GLN A 340 -0.32 17.40 21.09
N ILE A 341 0.98 17.06 21.10
CA ILE A 341 1.44 15.75 20.63
C ILE A 341 0.88 14.63 21.52
N LEU A 342 0.89 14.79 22.85
CA LEU A 342 0.35 13.78 23.78
C LEU A 342 -1.15 13.54 23.61
N ASP A 343 -1.90 14.58 23.22
CA ASP A 343 -3.34 14.49 22.93
C ASP A 343 -3.61 13.78 21.59
N LEU A 344 -2.76 14.01 20.59
CA LEU A 344 -2.84 13.36 19.28
C LEU A 344 -2.39 11.88 19.31
N VAL A 345 -1.39 11.55 20.14
CA VAL A 345 -0.88 10.18 20.27
C VAL A 345 -1.86 9.35 21.12
N GLN A 346 -2.71 8.59 20.43
CA GLN A 346 -3.69 7.70 21.04
C GLN A 346 -3.16 6.27 21.15
N GLU A 347 -3.54 5.59 22.22
CA GLU A 347 -3.23 4.18 22.45
C GLU A 347 -4.35 3.28 21.93
N PHE A 348 -4.00 2.09 21.45
CA PHE A 348 -4.96 1.15 20.86
C PHE A 348 -4.85 -0.25 21.48
N PRO A 349 -4.95 -0.41 22.82
CA PRO A 349 -4.71 -1.68 23.50
C PRO A 349 -5.64 -2.79 23.02
N GLY A 350 -6.94 -2.50 22.83
CA GLY A 350 -7.90 -3.49 22.35
C GLY A 350 -7.63 -3.99 20.92
N LEU A 351 -7.12 -3.11 20.04
CA LEU A 351 -6.73 -3.51 18.69
C LEU A 351 -5.45 -4.34 18.71
N VAL A 352 -4.46 -3.94 19.52
CA VAL A 352 -3.23 -4.70 19.73
C VAL A 352 -3.54 -6.10 20.23
N GLU A 353 -4.38 -6.23 21.27
CA GLU A 353 -4.79 -7.52 21.82
C GLU A 353 -5.51 -8.38 20.77
N THR A 354 -6.44 -7.78 20.02
CA THR A 354 -7.15 -8.46 18.93
C THR A 354 -6.16 -9.03 17.90
N LEU A 355 -5.21 -8.22 17.44
CA LEU A 355 -4.21 -8.64 16.46
C LEU A 355 -3.22 -9.68 17.01
N GLN A 356 -2.81 -9.53 18.28
CA GLN A 356 -1.92 -10.48 18.97
C GLN A 356 -2.56 -11.87 19.07
N ASN A 357 -3.83 -11.92 19.49
CA ASN A 357 -4.59 -13.16 19.66
C ASN A 357 -4.97 -13.78 18.31
N ALA A 358 -5.21 -12.96 17.29
CA ALA A 358 -5.60 -13.43 15.97
C ALA A 358 -4.43 -13.91 15.11
N LEU A 359 -3.29 -13.20 15.10
CA LEU A 359 -2.23 -13.39 14.09
C LEU A 359 -1.02 -14.14 14.63
N VAL A 360 -0.53 -15.12 13.86
CA VAL A 360 0.76 -15.78 14.13
C VAL A 360 1.92 -14.77 14.14
N ASP A 361 3.05 -15.14 14.73
CA ASP A 361 4.20 -14.24 14.87
C ASP A 361 4.87 -13.91 13.54
N GLU A 362 4.96 -14.89 12.64
CA GLU A 362 5.54 -14.75 11.31
C GLU A 362 4.52 -15.13 10.24
N PRO A 363 3.55 -14.25 9.94
CA PRO A 363 2.52 -14.58 8.97
C PRO A 363 3.11 -14.71 7.56
N PRO A 364 2.60 -15.67 6.76
CA PRO A 364 2.94 -15.78 5.34
C PRO A 364 2.63 -14.50 4.58
N ALA A 365 3.34 -14.29 3.46
CA ALA A 365 3.16 -13.09 2.64
C ALA A 365 1.83 -13.09 1.87
N GLN A 366 1.36 -14.27 1.45
CA GLN A 366 0.20 -14.41 0.57
C GLN A 366 -0.95 -15.04 1.35
N LEU A 367 -2.15 -14.45 1.25
CA LEU A 367 -3.33 -14.96 1.96
C LEU A 367 -3.68 -16.41 1.59
N ARG A 368 -3.46 -16.79 0.33
CA ARG A 368 -3.73 -18.13 -0.19
C ARG A 368 -2.89 -19.24 0.45
N ASP A 369 -1.77 -18.89 1.09
CA ASP A 369 -0.89 -19.87 1.73
C ASP A 369 -1.47 -20.35 3.07
N GLY A 370 -2.51 -19.68 3.60
CA GLY A 370 -3.10 -19.99 4.90
C GLY A 370 -2.11 -19.72 6.04
N GLY A 371 -2.32 -20.37 7.20
CA GLY A 371 -1.39 -20.29 8.34
C GLY A 371 -1.22 -18.90 8.97
N ILE A 372 -2.16 -17.98 8.73
CA ILE A 372 -2.13 -16.60 9.23
C ILE A 372 -2.73 -16.48 10.63
N ILE A 373 -3.87 -17.15 10.84
CA ILE A 373 -4.64 -17.07 12.07
C ILE A 373 -4.08 -18.05 13.11
N ARG A 374 -3.92 -17.64 14.38
CA ARG A 374 -3.48 -18.53 15.46
C ARG A 374 -4.52 -19.60 15.78
N ASP A 375 -4.04 -20.73 16.27
CA ASP A 375 -4.90 -21.75 16.89
C ASP A 375 -5.56 -21.13 18.15
N GLY A 376 -6.82 -21.44 18.39
CA GLY A 376 -7.64 -20.92 19.49
C GLY A 376 -8.36 -19.59 19.19
N HIS A 377 -8.09 -18.95 18.05
CA HIS A 377 -8.80 -17.72 17.68
C HIS A 377 -10.20 -18.00 17.10
N SER A 378 -10.36 -19.14 16.42
CA SER A 378 -11.64 -19.54 15.83
C SER A 378 -11.80 -21.04 15.95
N GLU A 379 -12.74 -21.46 16.79
CA GLU A 379 -13.07 -22.87 17.03
C GLU A 379 -13.38 -23.61 15.72
N ALA A 380 -14.18 -23.02 14.83
CA ALA A 380 -14.48 -23.59 13.52
C ALA A 380 -13.22 -23.78 12.66
N LEU A 381 -12.27 -22.83 12.68
CA LEU A 381 -11.02 -22.99 11.94
C LEU A 381 -10.12 -24.07 12.55
N ASP A 382 -10.12 -24.17 13.88
CA ASP A 382 -9.34 -25.16 14.62
C ASP A 382 -9.87 -26.57 14.33
N GLU A 383 -11.19 -26.77 14.32
CA GLU A 383 -11.82 -28.04 13.90
C GLU A 383 -11.39 -28.46 12.49
N LEU A 384 -11.41 -27.53 11.53
CA LEU A 384 -10.96 -27.77 10.15
C LEU A 384 -9.47 -28.13 10.09
N ARG A 385 -8.63 -27.46 10.90
CA ARG A 385 -7.19 -27.76 10.97
C ARG A 385 -6.92 -29.11 11.59
N ASP A 386 -7.64 -29.47 12.64
CA ASP A 386 -7.49 -30.76 13.31
C ASP A 386 -7.96 -31.91 12.42
N ALA A 387 -9.04 -31.72 11.65
CA ALA A 387 -9.45 -32.64 10.60
C ALA A 387 -8.34 -32.81 9.54
N SER A 388 -7.74 -31.72 9.08
CA SER A 388 -6.63 -31.75 8.11
C SER A 388 -5.36 -32.44 8.65
N ARG A 389 -5.00 -32.17 9.92
CA ARG A 389 -3.85 -32.80 10.61
C ARG A 389 -4.08 -34.30 10.81
N SER A 390 -5.26 -34.68 11.28
CA SER A 390 -5.69 -36.08 11.43
C SER A 390 -5.68 -36.82 10.09
N GLY A 391 -6.12 -36.14 9.03
CA GLY A 391 -6.06 -36.63 7.66
C GLY A 391 -4.65 -37.00 7.19
N LYS A 392 -3.66 -36.14 7.45
CA LYS A 392 -2.24 -36.45 7.15
C LYS A 392 -1.73 -37.64 7.94
N GLN A 393 -2.19 -37.81 9.18
CA GLN A 393 -1.83 -38.96 10.00
C GLN A 393 -2.43 -40.26 9.45
N TRP A 394 -3.71 -40.26 9.05
CA TRP A 394 -4.34 -41.42 8.39
C TRP A 394 -3.61 -41.82 7.11
N ILE A 395 -3.18 -40.85 6.30
CA ILE A 395 -2.38 -41.13 5.09
C ILE A 395 -1.01 -41.74 5.45
N ALA A 396 -0.36 -41.27 6.51
CA ALA A 396 0.91 -41.83 6.97
C ALA A 396 0.75 -43.26 7.51
N GLU A 397 -0.29 -43.51 8.30
CA GLU A 397 -0.64 -44.83 8.84
C GLU A 397 -1.01 -45.81 7.71
N MET A 398 -1.82 -45.38 6.74
CA MET A 398 -2.15 -46.18 5.55
C MET A 398 -0.91 -46.49 4.73
N GLN A 399 -0.01 -45.52 4.52
CA GLN A 399 1.24 -45.79 3.81
C GLN A 399 2.09 -46.85 4.54
N ALA A 400 2.17 -46.78 5.88
CA ALA A 400 2.92 -47.75 6.68
C ALA A 400 2.27 -49.15 6.62
N SER A 401 0.94 -49.21 6.73
CA SER A 401 0.16 -50.45 6.60
C SER A 401 0.36 -51.09 5.22
N GLU A 402 0.26 -50.31 4.15
CA GLU A 402 0.42 -50.82 2.78
C GLU A 402 1.86 -51.26 2.49
N ARG A 403 2.88 -50.58 3.05
CA ARG A 403 4.27 -51.06 2.98
C ARG A 403 4.44 -52.40 3.68
N ALA A 404 3.89 -52.55 4.87
CA ALA A 404 3.96 -53.80 5.63
C ALA A 404 3.20 -54.93 4.93
N ARG A 405 2.03 -54.63 4.35
CA ARG A 405 1.18 -55.60 3.62
C ARG A 405 1.84 -56.10 2.34
N THR A 406 2.47 -55.20 1.57
CA THR A 406 3.02 -55.51 0.24
C THR A 406 4.50 -55.89 0.27
N GLY A 407 5.24 -55.54 1.32
CA GLY A 407 6.70 -55.67 1.36
C GLY A 407 7.43 -54.66 0.46
N ILE A 408 6.75 -53.61 -0.02
CA ILE A 408 7.31 -52.60 -0.94
C ILE A 408 7.70 -51.35 -0.15
N ASP A 409 8.89 -51.33 0.45
CA ASP A 409 9.38 -50.19 1.26
C ASP A 409 9.40 -48.84 0.53
N THR A 410 9.53 -48.87 -0.80
CA THR A 410 9.59 -47.68 -1.66
C THR A 410 8.22 -47.09 -1.99
N LEU A 411 7.13 -47.76 -1.61
CA LEU A 411 5.76 -47.31 -1.82
C LEU A 411 5.54 -45.95 -1.14
N LYS A 412 4.98 -44.99 -1.88
CA LYS A 412 4.63 -43.67 -1.33
C LYS A 412 3.21 -43.30 -1.68
N ILE A 413 2.47 -42.77 -0.72
CA ILE A 413 1.20 -42.10 -1.00
C ILE A 413 1.50 -40.64 -1.31
N LYS A 414 1.06 -40.15 -2.46
CA LYS A 414 1.28 -38.78 -2.93
C LYS A 414 -0.04 -38.15 -3.37
N PHE A 415 -0.04 -36.83 -3.48
CA PHE A 415 -1.19 -36.05 -3.94
C PHE A 415 -0.86 -35.31 -5.24
N ASN A 416 -1.85 -35.20 -6.14
CA ASN A 416 -1.82 -34.21 -7.21
C ASN A 416 -3.25 -33.69 -7.50
N ASN A 417 -3.32 -32.54 -8.16
CA ASN A 417 -4.60 -31.87 -8.43
C ASN A 417 -5.48 -32.59 -9.47
N VAL A 418 -4.99 -33.60 -10.18
CA VAL A 418 -5.72 -34.28 -11.26
C VAL A 418 -6.43 -35.54 -10.75
N PHE A 419 -5.76 -36.31 -9.89
CA PHE A 419 -6.23 -37.62 -9.42
C PHE A 419 -6.49 -37.68 -7.92
N GLY A 420 -6.15 -36.63 -7.17
CA GLY A 420 -6.19 -36.63 -5.72
C GLY A 420 -5.01 -37.41 -5.11
N TYR A 421 -5.28 -38.16 -4.04
CA TYR A 421 -4.28 -39.05 -3.45
C TYR A 421 -4.13 -40.33 -4.29
N PHE A 422 -2.89 -40.81 -4.44
CA PHE A 422 -2.56 -42.03 -5.15
C PHE A 422 -1.35 -42.72 -4.52
N ILE A 423 -1.27 -44.04 -4.70
CA ILE A 423 -0.14 -44.86 -4.32
C ILE A 423 0.84 -44.94 -5.48
N GLU A 424 2.09 -44.55 -5.26
CA GLU A 424 3.16 -44.60 -6.25
C GLU A 424 4.15 -45.72 -5.90
N ILE A 425 4.30 -46.67 -6.83
CA ILE A 425 5.24 -47.79 -6.73
C ILE A 425 6.27 -47.65 -7.85
N THR A 426 7.53 -47.93 -7.55
CA THR A 426 8.61 -47.95 -8.55
C THR A 426 8.33 -49.01 -9.61
N LYS A 427 8.62 -48.73 -10.88
CA LYS A 427 8.31 -49.63 -12.00
C LYS A 427 8.85 -51.06 -11.82
N ALA A 428 10.03 -51.21 -11.22
CA ALA A 428 10.65 -52.51 -10.92
C ALA A 428 9.85 -53.39 -9.94
N LYS A 429 8.96 -52.81 -9.14
CA LYS A 429 8.09 -53.50 -8.18
C LYS A 429 6.60 -53.37 -8.52
N ALA A 430 6.26 -52.81 -9.69
CA ALA A 430 4.87 -52.56 -10.07
C ALA A 430 4.08 -53.87 -10.26
N ASP A 431 4.72 -54.93 -10.75
CA ASP A 431 4.10 -56.26 -10.91
C ASP A 431 3.81 -56.95 -9.56
N GLN A 432 4.34 -56.41 -8.45
CA GLN A 432 4.05 -56.87 -7.08
C GLN A 432 2.87 -56.10 -6.46
N ALA A 433 2.27 -55.17 -7.20
CA ALA A 433 1.08 -54.47 -6.74
C ALA A 433 -0.08 -55.46 -6.60
N PRO A 434 -0.81 -55.44 -5.47
CA PRO A 434 -1.98 -56.30 -5.27
C PRO A 434 -3.09 -56.07 -6.29
N ASP A 435 -3.94 -57.07 -6.52
CA ASP A 435 -5.06 -56.99 -7.47
C ASP A 435 -6.11 -55.93 -7.08
N ASP A 436 -6.19 -55.55 -5.80
CA ASP A 436 -7.09 -54.50 -5.30
C ASP A 436 -6.65 -53.08 -5.73
N TYR A 437 -5.45 -52.93 -6.28
CA TYR A 437 -4.92 -51.66 -6.76
C TYR A 437 -5.42 -51.35 -8.17
N GLN A 438 -6.18 -50.27 -8.31
CA GLN A 438 -6.63 -49.81 -9.61
C GLN A 438 -5.59 -48.86 -10.23
N ARG A 439 -4.93 -49.31 -11.29
CA ARG A 439 -3.94 -48.49 -12.01
C ARG A 439 -4.59 -47.26 -12.64
N LYS A 440 -4.00 -46.09 -12.40
CA LYS A 440 -4.46 -44.80 -12.96
C LYS A 440 -3.51 -44.20 -13.98
N GLN A 441 -2.21 -44.29 -13.75
CA GLN A 441 -1.22 -43.65 -14.62
C GLN A 441 0.10 -44.41 -14.59
N THR A 442 0.69 -44.60 -15.78
CA THR A 442 2.05 -45.14 -15.93
C THR A 442 3.01 -43.97 -16.19
N MET A 443 4.07 -43.88 -15.40
CA MET A 443 5.15 -42.89 -15.54
C MET A 443 6.43 -43.57 -16.05
N ALA A 444 7.45 -42.77 -16.40
CA ALA A 444 8.73 -43.32 -16.86
C ALA A 444 9.35 -44.31 -15.84
N ASN A 445 9.31 -43.97 -14.54
CA ASN A 445 10.00 -44.71 -13.47
C ASN A 445 9.05 -45.27 -12.38
N ALA A 446 7.74 -45.07 -12.51
CA ALA A 446 6.76 -45.46 -11.49
C ALA A 446 5.39 -45.79 -12.08
N GLU A 447 4.61 -46.56 -11.35
CA GLU A 447 3.18 -46.77 -11.62
C GLU A 447 2.35 -46.18 -10.47
N ARG A 448 1.22 -45.56 -10.82
CA ARG A 448 0.31 -44.90 -9.88
C ARG A 448 -1.01 -45.64 -9.82
N PHE A 449 -1.43 -45.94 -8.59
CA PHE A 449 -2.62 -46.72 -8.27
C PHE A 449 -3.53 -45.96 -7.32
N ILE A 450 -4.81 -46.33 -7.31
CA ILE A 450 -5.77 -45.92 -6.27
C ILE A 450 -6.41 -47.17 -5.68
N THR A 451 -6.88 -47.07 -4.44
CA THR A 451 -7.73 -48.08 -3.79
C THR A 451 -9.04 -47.43 -3.34
N PRO A 452 -10.13 -48.21 -3.17
CA PRO A 452 -11.37 -47.70 -2.61
C PRO A 452 -11.17 -47.05 -1.22
N GLU A 453 -10.34 -47.67 -0.38
CA GLU A 453 -10.02 -47.18 0.96
C GLU A 453 -9.30 -45.83 0.93
N LEU A 454 -8.30 -45.67 0.03
CA LEU A 454 -7.62 -44.39 -0.16
C LEU A 454 -8.57 -43.29 -0.62
N LYS A 455 -9.57 -43.64 -1.45
CA LYS A 455 -10.59 -42.67 -1.89
C LYS A 455 -11.56 -42.27 -0.79
N GLU A 456 -11.88 -43.17 0.12
CA GLU A 456 -12.69 -42.83 1.30
C GLU A 456 -11.93 -41.88 2.24
N VAL A 457 -10.64 -42.15 2.49
CA VAL A 457 -9.77 -41.26 3.28
C VAL A 457 -9.62 -39.91 2.59
N GLU A 458 -9.41 -39.88 1.26
CA GLU A 458 -9.37 -38.65 0.48
C GLU A 458 -10.66 -37.82 0.63
N GLY A 459 -11.83 -38.44 0.60
CA GLY A 459 -13.11 -37.77 0.80
C GLY A 459 -13.22 -37.10 2.18
N LYS A 460 -12.71 -37.76 3.23
CA LYS A 460 -12.66 -37.19 4.58
C LYS A 460 -11.63 -36.06 4.72
N VAL A 461 -10.52 -36.12 3.97
CA VAL A 461 -9.43 -35.14 4.03
C VAL A 461 -9.74 -33.87 3.22
N LEU A 462 -10.37 -34.01 2.05
CA LEU A 462 -10.67 -32.90 1.13
C LEU A 462 -12.08 -32.33 1.31
N GLY A 463 -12.99 -33.09 1.91
CA GLY A 463 -14.36 -32.66 2.19
C GLY A 463 -14.55 -32.01 3.56
N ALA A 464 -13.50 -31.99 4.39
CA ALA A 464 -13.45 -31.28 5.66
C ALA A 464 -13.05 -29.82 5.45
#